data_AF-A0A9X8QUC4-F1
#
_entry.id   AF-A0A9X8QUC4-F1
#
_cell.length_a   1.000
_cell.length_b   1.000
_cell.length_c   1.000
_cell.angle_alpha   90.00
_cell.angle_beta   90.00
_cell.angle_gamma   90.00
#
_symmetry.space_group_name_H-M   'P 1'
#
loop_
_entity.id
_entity.type
_entity.pdbx_description
1 polymer ?
#
loop_
_entity_poly.entity_id
_entity_poly.type
_entity_poly.pdbx_seq_one_letter_code
_entity_poly.pdbx_strand_id
1 'polypeptide(L)'
;MRRPHIRSRRLAIALAVTTAATLSAGAAVATPASPAASPSAPSATGTPAIVDAARAAAYAHSATTGVGAQDTLKATDTLVDADGSRHVRFVRTHRGMPVLGGDLVVHLGADSSYQGVTRAARHTVDLPTADPKLSGRQAAAKAAAVAQGTAGEPRLVVDARAGRTALAYQVQVDDSGTAEAGGARTVVIDAATGNVLSNIPVNEPFLSPSVQHKLRQRGERLTPGTAVAATPPAPGKPAAGHYPAPATGSGVSFFVGTVPLSTTQTTKNAFVLRDSTRGNTETRDAGGKELDKFLTGKPFTSGTNSWGNGTAVDRTTAAVDAQFGITSTLDFYKKTFGRKGIKNDGAGAHALVHYGANVGNAFWSSDCGCMLYGDGDGKLFTKPLVVLDVTGHELTHGVVDATARLEPTRVDPEGRQFGEPGALNESLADIFGSAVEFATNNPKNPPNYLMGEKLGLAQKFLRRLDKPSLDKLEGTVDYWSKDTYDTEVHAGSGVSSHAFYLLAEGSGKKTIGGVAYDSATYDGAKVTGIGRDKALAIFYRALTRYMVSTTDFHDARTATLQAAKDLYGAGSTAYRTVDRAWAAVNVTAANAPRR
;
A
#
# COMPACT_ATOMS: atom_id res chain seq x y z
N MET A 1 -48.39 22.80 9.71
CA MET A 1 -49.03 21.86 8.75
C MET A 1 -48.23 20.58 8.73
N ARG A 2 -48.90 19.44 8.96
CA ARG A 2 -48.32 18.12 9.26
C ARG A 2 -48.55 17.16 8.09
N ARG A 3 -47.52 16.34 7.82
CA ARG A 3 -47.51 14.97 7.22
C ARG A 3 -47.83 14.82 5.72
N PRO A 4 -47.49 13.68 5.05
CA PRO A 4 -46.90 12.42 5.58
C PRO A 4 -45.71 11.80 4.80
N HIS A 5 -44.90 11.02 5.53
CA HIS A 5 -44.04 9.96 5.01
C HIS A 5 -44.82 8.64 4.88
N ILE A 6 -44.65 7.93 3.76
CA ILE A 6 -45.18 6.58 3.52
C ILE A 6 -44.10 5.53 3.81
N ARG A 7 -44.41 4.60 4.71
CA ARG A 7 -43.67 3.36 4.98
C ARG A 7 -44.23 2.24 4.09
N SER A 8 -43.38 1.49 3.43
CA SER A 8 -43.76 0.26 2.71
C SER A 8 -43.07 -0.95 3.35
N ARG A 9 -43.89 -1.84 3.93
CA ARG A 9 -43.51 -3.13 4.51
C ARG A 9 -43.13 -4.12 3.38
N ARG A 10 -42.09 -4.93 3.59
CA ARG A 10 -41.83 -6.14 2.77
C ARG A 10 -42.28 -7.38 3.55
N LEU A 11 -43.12 -8.15 2.89
CA LEU A 11 -43.72 -9.41 3.33
C LEU A 11 -42.72 -10.55 3.09
N ALA A 12 -42.52 -11.42 4.08
CA ALA A 12 -41.78 -12.68 3.93
C ALA A 12 -42.77 -13.81 3.59
N ILE A 13 -42.49 -14.57 2.54
CA ILE A 13 -43.21 -15.80 2.18
C ILE A 13 -42.29 -16.97 2.52
N ALA A 14 -42.72 -17.82 3.45
CA ALA A 14 -42.09 -19.09 3.77
C ALA A 14 -42.77 -20.20 2.95
N LEU A 15 -41.99 -20.98 2.20
CA LEU A 15 -42.45 -22.23 1.59
C LEU A 15 -41.95 -23.40 2.44
N ALA A 16 -42.88 -24.16 3.00
CA ALA A 16 -42.62 -25.44 3.66
C ALA A 16 -42.71 -26.57 2.61
N VAL A 17 -41.70 -27.43 2.53
CA VAL A 17 -41.74 -28.68 1.75
C VAL A 17 -41.61 -29.83 2.73
N THR A 18 -42.69 -30.62 2.84
CA THR A 18 -42.78 -31.87 3.59
C THR A 18 -42.36 -33.04 2.71
N THR A 19 -41.34 -33.79 3.11
CA THR A 19 -41.02 -35.11 2.53
C THR A 19 -41.35 -36.21 3.53
N ALA A 20 -42.23 -37.11 3.10
CA ALA A 20 -42.68 -38.26 3.86
C ALA A 20 -41.66 -39.41 3.79
N ALA A 21 -41.40 -40.04 4.93
CA ALA A 21 -40.58 -41.24 5.05
C ALA A 21 -41.49 -42.49 5.03
N THR A 22 -41.15 -43.45 4.16
CA THR A 22 -41.70 -44.81 4.21
C THR A 22 -40.60 -45.78 4.62
N LEU A 23 -40.82 -46.48 5.73
CA LEU A 23 -40.01 -47.56 6.27
C LEU A 23 -40.34 -48.87 5.53
N SER A 24 -39.32 -49.62 5.15
CA SER A 24 -39.42 -51.06 4.88
C SER A 24 -38.26 -51.76 5.58
N ALA A 25 -38.61 -52.74 6.42
CA ALA A 25 -37.69 -53.57 7.18
C ALA A 25 -37.05 -54.65 6.31
N GLY A 26 -35.77 -54.94 6.56
CA GLY A 26 -35.04 -56.06 5.97
C GLY A 26 -33.89 -56.49 6.91
N ALA A 27 -33.81 -57.79 7.16
CA ALA A 27 -33.10 -58.45 8.26
C ALA A 27 -31.56 -58.40 8.22
N ALA A 28 -30.97 -58.65 9.39
CA ALA A 28 -29.56 -58.57 9.73
C ALA A 28 -28.69 -59.73 9.20
N VAL A 29 -27.41 -59.42 8.92
CA VAL A 29 -26.27 -60.35 9.07
C VAL A 29 -25.07 -59.54 9.60
N ALA A 30 -24.43 -60.04 10.67
CA ALA A 30 -23.29 -59.42 11.33
C ALA A 30 -21.94 -59.95 10.81
N THR A 31 -20.95 -59.07 10.62
CA THR A 31 -19.49 -59.38 10.58
C THR A 31 -18.67 -58.13 10.99
N PRO A 32 -17.40 -58.26 11.44
CA PRO A 32 -16.87 -57.55 12.60
C PRO A 32 -16.22 -56.18 12.32
N ALA A 33 -16.08 -55.42 13.41
CA ALA A 33 -15.63 -54.03 13.49
C ALA A 33 -14.21 -53.76 12.95
N SER A 34 -14.07 -52.63 12.24
CA SER A 34 -12.81 -51.91 12.02
C SER A 34 -12.83 -50.56 12.76
N PRO A 35 -11.69 -50.07 13.25
CA PRO A 35 -11.64 -48.94 14.18
C PRO A 35 -12.05 -47.63 13.51
N ALA A 36 -12.74 -46.78 14.28
CA ALA A 36 -13.29 -45.51 13.87
C ALA A 36 -12.21 -44.58 13.28
N ALA A 37 -12.39 -44.19 12.02
CA ALA A 37 -11.72 -43.02 11.46
C ALA A 37 -12.29 -41.76 12.15
N SER A 38 -11.40 -40.93 12.68
CA SER A 38 -11.76 -39.57 13.10
C SER A 38 -12.27 -38.80 11.88
N PRO A 39 -13.34 -37.99 11.99
CA PRO A 39 -13.85 -37.24 10.85
C PRO A 39 -12.83 -36.15 10.49
N SER A 40 -12.13 -36.35 9.38
CA SER A 40 -11.40 -35.28 8.69
C SER A 40 -12.41 -34.24 8.23
N ALA A 41 -12.27 -33.02 8.72
CA ALA A 41 -13.05 -31.89 8.23
C ALA A 41 -12.81 -31.74 6.71
N PRO A 42 -13.87 -31.51 5.91
CA PRO A 42 -13.70 -31.37 4.48
C PRO A 42 -12.81 -30.16 4.17
N SER A 43 -11.83 -30.37 3.29
CA SER A 43 -10.98 -29.31 2.76
C SER A 43 -11.86 -28.22 2.16
N ALA A 44 -11.96 -27.08 2.82
CA ALA A 44 -12.68 -25.92 2.30
C ALA A 44 -12.02 -25.48 0.98
N THR A 45 -12.69 -25.66 -0.17
CA THR A 45 -12.12 -25.38 -1.50
C THR A 45 -12.52 -24.01 -2.08
N GLY A 46 -13.39 -23.26 -1.39
CA GLY A 46 -13.80 -21.91 -1.79
C GLY A 46 -13.35 -20.83 -0.81
N THR A 47 -13.09 -19.60 -1.31
CA THR A 47 -12.69 -18.45 -0.50
C THR A 47 -13.59 -18.21 0.73
N PRO A 48 -14.94 -18.29 0.64
CA PRO A 48 -15.79 -18.12 1.82
C PRO A 48 -15.49 -19.15 2.93
N ALA A 49 -15.30 -20.42 2.54
CA ALA A 49 -15.04 -21.49 3.50
C ALA A 49 -13.64 -21.38 4.13
N ILE A 50 -12.63 -20.87 3.40
CA ILE A 50 -11.30 -20.55 3.95
C ILE A 50 -11.42 -19.44 5.01
N VAL A 51 -12.18 -18.39 4.69
CA VAL A 51 -12.41 -17.25 5.60
C VAL A 51 -13.13 -17.71 6.86
N ASP A 52 -14.14 -18.56 6.74
CA ASP A 52 -14.88 -19.08 7.89
C ASP A 52 -14.01 -19.98 8.77
N ALA A 53 -13.17 -20.84 8.18
CA ALA A 53 -12.21 -21.66 8.93
C ALA A 53 -11.19 -20.80 9.68
N ALA A 54 -10.63 -19.77 9.02
CA ALA A 54 -9.69 -18.85 9.65
C ALA A 54 -10.33 -18.02 10.76
N ARG A 55 -11.58 -17.57 10.57
CA ARG A 55 -12.35 -16.88 11.60
C ARG A 55 -12.61 -17.80 12.80
N ALA A 56 -13.05 -19.03 12.56
CA ALA A 56 -13.28 -20.02 13.62
C ALA A 56 -11.98 -20.32 14.40
N ALA A 57 -10.87 -20.52 13.71
CA ALA A 57 -9.56 -20.70 14.33
C ALA A 57 -9.16 -19.48 15.18
N ALA A 58 -9.42 -18.26 14.69
CA ALA A 58 -9.12 -17.04 15.44
C ALA A 58 -9.82 -17.01 16.82
N TYR A 59 -11.10 -17.38 16.88
CA TYR A 59 -11.86 -17.45 18.14
C TYR A 59 -11.46 -18.65 19.00
N ALA A 60 -11.20 -19.81 18.40
CA ALA A 60 -10.78 -21.02 19.11
C ALA A 60 -9.40 -20.85 19.79
N HIS A 61 -8.53 -20.02 19.21
CA HIS A 61 -7.19 -19.73 19.71
C HIS A 61 -7.05 -18.33 20.33
N SER A 62 -8.12 -17.82 20.95
CA SER A 62 -8.24 -16.47 21.53
C SER A 62 -7.07 -16.02 22.40
N ALA A 63 -6.47 -16.93 23.19
CA ALA A 63 -5.28 -16.64 24.00
C ALA A 63 -4.07 -16.17 23.17
N THR A 64 -3.90 -16.72 21.96
CA THR A 64 -2.81 -16.35 21.04
C THR A 64 -3.21 -15.26 20.05
N THR A 65 -4.48 -15.19 19.67
CA THR A 65 -4.96 -14.23 18.65
C THR A 65 -5.39 -12.90 19.26
N GLY A 66 -5.71 -12.88 20.57
CA GLY A 66 -6.24 -11.71 21.25
C GLY A 66 -7.69 -11.35 20.84
N VAL A 67 -8.37 -12.26 20.14
CA VAL A 67 -9.76 -12.10 19.66
C VAL A 67 -10.71 -12.66 20.70
N GLY A 68 -11.59 -11.81 21.23
CA GLY A 68 -12.60 -12.13 22.23
C GLY A 68 -14.03 -12.09 21.68
N ALA A 69 -14.99 -12.43 22.55
CA ALA A 69 -16.41 -12.56 22.18
C ALA A 69 -17.07 -11.25 21.69
N GLN A 70 -16.47 -10.09 22.02
CA GLN A 70 -16.99 -8.79 21.62
C GLN A 70 -16.39 -8.29 20.31
N ASP A 71 -15.50 -9.07 19.71
CA ASP A 71 -14.88 -8.75 18.45
C ASP A 71 -15.63 -9.34 17.28
N THR A 72 -15.56 -8.68 16.13
CA THR A 72 -15.88 -9.29 14.84
C THR A 72 -14.72 -9.12 13.87
N LEU A 73 -14.51 -10.14 13.04
CA LEU A 73 -13.43 -10.19 12.06
C LEU A 73 -13.98 -10.18 10.64
N LYS A 74 -13.61 -9.14 9.88
CA LYS A 74 -13.91 -9.02 8.45
C LYS A 74 -12.65 -9.30 7.64
N ALA A 75 -12.70 -10.33 6.80
CA ALA A 75 -11.58 -10.63 5.92
C ALA A 75 -11.40 -9.53 4.88
N THR A 76 -10.15 -9.13 4.65
CA THR A 76 -9.77 -8.16 3.62
C THR A 76 -8.96 -8.79 2.50
N ASP A 77 -8.25 -9.88 2.79
CA ASP A 77 -7.51 -10.63 1.80
C ASP A 77 -7.42 -12.11 2.19
N THR A 78 -7.40 -12.98 1.20
CA THR A 78 -7.25 -14.42 1.35
C THR A 78 -6.25 -14.92 0.32
N LEU A 79 -5.15 -15.47 0.80
CA LEU A 79 -4.04 -15.92 -0.02
C LEU A 79 -3.83 -17.41 0.20
N VAL A 80 -3.73 -18.16 -0.90
CA VAL A 80 -3.44 -19.59 -0.89
C VAL A 80 -2.12 -19.79 -1.62
N ASP A 81 -1.19 -20.46 -0.96
CA ASP A 81 0.12 -20.75 -1.50
C ASP A 81 0.14 -22.06 -2.27
N ALA A 82 1.22 -22.32 -3.01
CA ALA A 82 1.33 -23.48 -3.90
C ALA A 82 1.28 -24.83 -3.16
N ASP A 83 1.70 -24.87 -1.90
CA ASP A 83 1.62 -26.04 -1.01
C ASP A 83 0.22 -26.20 -0.37
N GLY A 84 -0.71 -25.28 -0.66
CA GLY A 84 -2.05 -25.24 -0.09
C GLY A 84 -2.18 -24.48 1.23
N SER A 85 -1.07 -23.99 1.82
CA SER A 85 -1.09 -23.13 3.00
C SER A 85 -1.92 -21.86 2.74
N ARG A 86 -2.62 -21.38 3.77
CA ARG A 86 -3.64 -20.32 3.63
C ARG A 86 -3.38 -19.21 4.62
N HIS A 87 -3.51 -17.97 4.16
CA HIS A 87 -3.30 -16.76 4.94
C HIS A 87 -4.52 -15.87 4.78
N VAL A 88 -5.25 -15.62 5.87
CA VAL A 88 -6.45 -14.78 5.85
C VAL A 88 -6.20 -13.55 6.70
N ARG A 89 -6.20 -12.38 6.05
CA ARG A 89 -6.05 -11.08 6.71
C ARG A 89 -7.42 -10.58 7.15
N PHE A 90 -7.49 -10.12 8.39
CA PHE A 90 -8.69 -9.58 9.00
C PHE A 90 -8.46 -8.16 9.48
N VAL A 91 -9.48 -7.32 9.29
CA VAL A 91 -9.70 -6.14 10.13
C VAL A 91 -10.67 -6.50 11.25
N ARG A 92 -10.42 -5.93 12.42
CA ARG A 92 -11.18 -6.17 13.65
C ARG A 92 -12.14 -5.03 13.94
N THR A 93 -13.32 -5.37 14.42
CA THR A 93 -14.14 -4.45 15.22
C THR A 93 -14.27 -4.99 16.63
N HIS A 94 -14.49 -4.12 17.61
CA HIS A 94 -14.77 -4.45 19.00
C HIS A 94 -16.01 -3.68 19.44
N ARG A 95 -17.04 -4.38 19.95
CA ARG A 95 -18.38 -3.79 20.23
C ARG A 95 -18.97 -3.05 19.01
N GLY A 96 -18.69 -3.54 17.80
CA GLY A 96 -19.11 -2.92 16.53
C GLY A 96 -18.29 -1.72 16.07
N MET A 97 -17.32 -1.24 16.86
CA MET A 97 -16.43 -0.14 16.49
C MET A 97 -15.16 -0.67 15.82
N PRO A 98 -14.66 -0.06 14.73
CA PRO A 98 -13.37 -0.44 14.14
C PRO A 98 -12.22 -0.34 15.15
N VAL A 99 -11.28 -1.27 15.07
CA VAL A 99 -10.07 -1.25 15.89
C VAL A 99 -8.87 -0.83 15.04
N LEU A 100 -8.33 0.37 15.29
CA LEU A 100 -7.07 0.84 14.71
C LEU A 100 -5.91 0.06 15.35
N GLY A 101 -5.00 -0.48 14.54
CA GLY A 101 -3.95 -1.40 15.01
C GLY A 101 -4.48 -2.77 15.47
N GLY A 102 -5.73 -3.10 15.14
CA GLY A 102 -6.37 -4.37 15.52
C GLY A 102 -6.34 -5.45 14.43
N ASP A 103 -5.65 -5.22 13.32
CA ASP A 103 -5.55 -6.19 12.22
C ASP A 103 -4.67 -7.40 12.58
N LEU A 104 -4.96 -8.51 11.92
CA LEU A 104 -4.25 -9.76 12.10
C LEU A 104 -4.31 -10.61 10.83
N VAL A 105 -3.35 -11.52 10.69
CA VAL A 105 -3.35 -12.56 9.66
C VAL A 105 -3.37 -13.92 10.36
N VAL A 106 -4.38 -14.73 10.06
CA VAL A 106 -4.46 -16.12 10.52
C VAL A 106 -3.81 -17.02 9.46
N HIS A 107 -2.94 -17.91 9.92
CA HIS A 107 -2.22 -18.87 9.08
C HIS A 107 -2.80 -20.27 9.29
N LEU A 108 -3.17 -20.93 8.20
CA LEU A 108 -3.70 -22.28 8.20
C LEU A 108 -2.91 -23.20 7.27
N GLY A 109 -2.88 -24.49 7.57
CA GLY A 109 -2.39 -25.52 6.66
C GLY A 109 -3.35 -25.80 5.51
N ALA A 110 -2.93 -26.65 4.57
CA ALA A 110 -3.77 -27.08 3.44
C ALA A 110 -5.06 -27.80 3.88
N ASP A 111 -5.01 -28.46 5.03
CA ASP A 111 -6.11 -29.11 5.73
C ASP A 111 -6.95 -28.15 6.61
N SER A 112 -6.67 -26.85 6.55
CA SER A 112 -7.26 -25.80 7.40
C SER A 112 -6.90 -25.90 8.89
N SER A 113 -5.90 -26.70 9.27
CA SER A 113 -5.35 -26.70 10.63
C SER A 113 -4.75 -25.34 10.99
N TYR A 114 -4.94 -24.87 12.22
CA TYR A 114 -4.35 -23.61 12.70
C TYR A 114 -2.83 -23.73 12.84
N GLN A 115 -2.09 -22.88 12.13
CA GLN A 115 -0.62 -22.85 12.15
C GLN A 115 -0.07 -21.64 12.92
N GLY A 116 -0.88 -20.61 13.12
CA GLY A 116 -0.50 -19.44 13.90
C GLY A 116 -1.21 -18.17 13.49
N VAL A 117 -0.76 -17.07 14.08
CA VAL A 117 -1.30 -15.73 13.84
C VAL A 117 -0.18 -14.70 13.85
N THR A 118 -0.25 -13.74 12.93
CA THR A 118 0.48 -12.47 13.07
C THR A 118 -0.52 -11.39 13.45
N ARG A 119 -0.26 -10.63 14.52
CA ARG A 119 -1.23 -9.67 15.10
C ARG A 119 -0.59 -8.31 15.32
N ALA A 120 -1.30 -7.25 14.98
CA ALA A 120 -0.84 -5.88 15.23
C ALA A 120 -0.93 -5.53 16.72
N ALA A 121 -2.10 -5.71 17.33
CA ALA A 121 -2.26 -5.57 18.77
C ALA A 121 -1.71 -6.81 19.51
N ARG A 122 -0.65 -6.62 20.30
CA ARG A 122 -0.09 -7.68 21.17
C ARG A 122 -0.67 -7.71 22.59
N HIS A 123 -1.43 -6.68 22.95
CA HIS A 123 -2.17 -6.59 24.20
C HIS A 123 -3.66 -6.93 23.98
N THR A 124 -4.37 -7.26 25.07
CA THR A 124 -5.81 -7.46 25.02
C THR A 124 -6.51 -6.15 24.68
N VAL A 125 -7.28 -6.12 23.60
CA VAL A 125 -8.15 -4.98 23.29
C VAL A 125 -9.38 -5.08 24.17
N ASP A 126 -9.37 -4.32 25.25
CA ASP A 126 -10.49 -4.20 26.18
C ASP A 126 -10.83 -2.72 26.41
N LEU A 127 -12.13 -2.44 26.33
CA LEU A 127 -12.68 -1.09 26.47
C LEU A 127 -13.49 -1.01 27.77
N PRO A 128 -13.00 -0.27 28.79
CA PRO A 128 -13.72 -0.12 30.05
C PRO A 128 -15.11 0.49 29.87
N THR A 129 -15.27 1.41 28.92
CA THR A 129 -16.55 2.03 28.58
C THR A 129 -16.66 2.24 27.07
N ALA A 130 -17.88 2.18 26.54
CA ALA A 130 -18.22 2.57 25.17
C ALA A 130 -18.85 3.98 25.11
N ASP A 131 -18.96 4.66 26.26
CA ASP A 131 -19.58 5.97 26.35
C ASP A 131 -18.52 7.08 26.22
N PRO A 132 -18.52 7.85 25.12
CA PRO A 132 -17.57 8.94 24.93
C PRO A 132 -17.95 10.12 25.84
N LYS A 133 -16.94 10.77 26.46
CA LYS A 133 -17.16 12.02 27.23
C LYS A 133 -17.26 13.23 26.30
N LEU A 134 -16.56 13.18 25.16
CA LEU A 134 -16.62 14.17 24.11
C LEU A 134 -17.75 13.81 23.13
N SER A 135 -18.56 14.79 22.69
CA SER A 135 -19.49 14.55 21.58
C SER A 135 -18.74 14.47 20.24
N GLY A 136 -19.30 13.76 19.27
CA GLY A 136 -18.74 13.71 17.91
C GLY A 136 -18.51 15.10 17.31
N ARG A 137 -19.43 16.06 17.51
CA ARG A 137 -19.27 17.44 17.04
C ARG A 137 -18.05 18.14 17.66
N GLN A 138 -17.79 17.94 18.95
CA GLN A 138 -16.60 18.51 19.60
C GLN A 138 -15.31 17.86 19.08
N ALA A 139 -15.32 16.55 18.84
CA ALA A 139 -14.19 15.87 18.18
C ALA A 139 -13.94 16.40 16.76
N ALA A 140 -14.98 16.53 15.95
CA ALA A 140 -14.87 17.06 14.58
C ALA A 140 -14.35 18.51 14.57
N ALA A 141 -14.83 19.37 15.46
CA ALA A 141 -14.33 20.74 15.59
C ALA A 141 -12.83 20.77 15.98
N LYS A 142 -12.40 19.87 16.87
CA LYS A 142 -10.99 19.76 17.26
C LYS A 142 -10.12 19.22 16.12
N ALA A 143 -10.62 18.23 15.38
CA ALA A 143 -9.94 17.69 14.21
C ALA A 143 -9.75 18.77 13.13
N ALA A 144 -10.82 19.52 12.79
CA ALA A 144 -10.76 20.65 11.87
C ALA A 144 -9.73 21.70 12.30
N ALA A 145 -9.68 22.04 13.59
CA ALA A 145 -8.73 23.03 14.11
C ALA A 145 -7.27 22.56 13.99
N VAL A 146 -6.99 21.29 14.31
CA VAL A 146 -5.62 20.75 14.30
C VAL A 146 -5.11 20.50 12.88
N ALA A 147 -5.97 20.04 11.99
CA ALA A 147 -5.64 19.83 10.58
C ALA A 147 -5.86 21.08 9.71
N GLN A 148 -6.40 22.17 10.26
CA GLN A 148 -6.67 23.43 9.54
C GLN A 148 -7.49 23.20 8.26
N GLY A 149 -8.60 22.46 8.37
CA GLY A 149 -9.41 22.07 7.21
C GLY A 149 -10.87 21.77 7.57
N THR A 150 -11.60 21.17 6.63
CA THR A 150 -13.01 20.86 6.77
C THR A 150 -13.19 19.45 7.32
N ALA A 151 -13.66 19.33 8.56
CA ALA A 151 -13.92 18.01 9.16
C ALA A 151 -15.19 17.36 8.58
N GLY A 152 -15.05 16.10 8.16
CA GLY A 152 -16.15 15.21 7.83
C GLY A 152 -16.83 14.60 9.07
N GLU A 153 -17.68 13.60 8.82
CA GLU A 153 -18.45 12.94 9.88
C GLU A 153 -17.53 12.14 10.83
N PRO A 154 -17.59 12.41 12.15
CA PRO A 154 -16.75 11.72 13.13
C PRO A 154 -17.24 10.29 13.36
N ARG A 155 -16.32 9.32 13.27
CA ARG A 155 -16.59 7.89 13.50
C ARG A 155 -15.99 7.43 14.82
N LEU A 156 -16.78 6.80 15.67
CA LEU A 156 -16.27 6.18 16.90
C LEU A 156 -15.44 4.93 16.56
N VAL A 157 -14.25 4.83 17.12
CA VAL A 157 -13.26 3.76 16.91
C VAL A 157 -12.60 3.37 18.23
N VAL A 158 -11.96 2.20 18.22
CA VAL A 158 -11.06 1.74 19.26
C VAL A 158 -9.63 1.94 18.76
N ASP A 159 -8.84 2.75 19.44
CA ASP A 159 -7.41 2.87 19.16
C ASP A 159 -6.64 1.85 20.00
N ALA A 160 -6.14 0.79 19.38
CA ALA A 160 -5.32 -0.25 20.00
C ALA A 160 -3.82 -0.10 19.67
N ARG A 161 -3.40 1.09 19.22
CA ARG A 161 -1.99 1.38 18.91
C ARG A 161 -1.24 1.83 20.18
N ALA A 162 0.08 1.93 20.07
CA ALA A 162 0.96 2.39 21.16
C ALA A 162 0.80 1.62 22.49
N GLY A 163 0.45 0.33 22.43
CA GLY A 163 0.38 -0.54 23.61
C GLY A 163 -0.80 -0.28 24.55
N ARG A 164 -1.78 0.55 24.15
CA ARG A 164 -2.97 0.87 24.94
C ARG A 164 -4.24 0.68 24.13
N THR A 165 -5.36 0.53 24.83
CA THR A 165 -6.70 0.57 24.23
C THR A 165 -7.43 1.84 24.67
N ALA A 166 -7.93 2.63 23.73
CA ALA A 166 -8.68 3.85 24.01
C ALA A 166 -9.90 3.99 23.10
N LEU A 167 -10.98 4.56 23.64
CA LEU A 167 -12.13 5.00 22.84
C LEU A 167 -11.77 6.32 22.16
N ALA A 168 -11.96 6.41 20.85
CA ALA A 168 -11.56 7.59 20.08
C ALA A 168 -12.56 7.90 18.96
N TYR A 169 -12.48 9.12 18.43
CA TYR A 169 -13.11 9.52 17.18
C TYR A 169 -12.07 9.60 16.07
N GLN A 170 -12.30 8.88 14.97
CA GLN A 170 -11.59 9.07 13.71
C GLN A 170 -12.39 10.06 12.85
N VAL A 171 -11.70 11.08 12.33
CA VAL A 171 -12.29 12.16 11.55
C VAL A 171 -11.41 12.38 10.32
N GLN A 172 -11.99 12.26 9.13
CA GLN A 172 -11.36 12.73 7.91
C GLN A 172 -11.49 14.25 7.85
N VAL A 173 -10.39 14.95 7.61
CA VAL A 173 -10.36 16.41 7.45
C VAL A 173 -9.84 16.70 6.05
N ASP A 174 -10.73 17.17 5.18
CA ASP A 174 -10.41 17.56 3.81
C ASP A 174 -9.89 19.00 3.78
N ASP A 175 -9.28 19.41 2.67
CA ASP A 175 -8.71 20.75 2.47
C ASP A 175 -7.75 21.16 3.61
N SER A 176 -6.95 20.21 4.08
CA SER A 176 -6.11 20.43 5.26
C SER A 176 -4.95 21.37 4.93
N GLY A 177 -4.87 22.50 5.64
CA GLY A 177 -3.72 23.41 5.58
C GLY A 177 -2.39 22.80 6.10
N THR A 178 -2.44 21.61 6.71
CA THR A 178 -1.26 20.88 7.20
C THR A 178 -0.88 19.67 6.33
N ALA A 179 -1.66 19.34 5.29
CA ALA A 179 -1.28 18.38 4.25
C ALA A 179 -0.66 19.09 3.04
N GLU A 180 0.17 18.38 2.27
CA GLU A 180 0.63 18.90 0.99
C GLU A 180 -0.53 18.95 -0.02
N ALA A 181 -0.57 20.00 -0.85
CA ALA A 181 -1.61 20.23 -1.88
C ALA A 181 -3.07 20.24 -1.37
N GLY A 182 -3.31 20.69 -0.13
CA GLY A 182 -4.66 20.70 0.45
C GLY A 182 -5.27 19.29 0.58
N GLY A 183 -4.43 18.26 0.64
CA GLY A 183 -4.86 16.87 0.77
C GLY A 183 -5.66 16.60 2.04
N ALA A 184 -6.30 15.44 2.09
CA ALA A 184 -7.03 15.01 3.27
C ALA A 184 -6.08 14.51 4.37
N ARG A 185 -6.52 14.62 5.63
CA ARG A 185 -5.88 14.02 6.80
C ARG A 185 -6.85 13.16 7.58
N THR A 186 -6.34 12.08 8.16
CA THR A 186 -7.07 11.28 9.15
C THR A 186 -6.62 11.70 10.55
N VAL A 187 -7.52 12.35 11.29
CA VAL A 187 -7.31 12.76 12.68
C VAL A 187 -8.00 11.80 13.63
N VAL A 188 -7.29 11.34 14.66
CA VAL A 188 -7.85 10.51 15.73
C VAL A 188 -7.82 11.31 17.03
N ILE A 189 -8.98 11.51 17.64
CA ILE A 189 -9.18 12.27 18.87
C ILE A 189 -9.63 11.32 19.98
N ASP A 190 -8.94 11.32 21.11
CA ASP A 190 -9.32 10.56 22.30
C ASP A 190 -10.71 11.01 22.79
N ALA A 191 -11.66 10.08 22.89
CA ALA A 191 -13.05 10.40 23.18
C ALA A 191 -13.31 10.73 24.66
N ALA A 192 -12.34 10.52 25.55
CA ALA A 192 -12.43 10.82 26.97
C ALA A 192 -11.81 12.18 27.32
N THR A 193 -10.68 12.51 26.69
CA THR A 193 -9.84 13.67 27.01
C THR A 193 -9.84 14.74 25.92
N GLY A 194 -10.20 14.36 24.69
CA GLY A 194 -10.03 15.18 23.50
C GLY A 194 -8.59 15.28 23.01
N ASN A 195 -7.62 14.56 23.57
CA ASN A 195 -6.24 14.59 23.09
C ASN A 195 -6.14 14.10 21.64
N VAL A 196 -5.27 14.71 20.84
CA VAL A 196 -4.98 14.24 19.47
C VAL A 196 -4.10 13.00 19.60
N LEU A 197 -4.62 11.85 19.20
CA LEU A 197 -3.90 10.58 19.22
C LEU A 197 -3.08 10.37 17.94
N SER A 198 -3.60 10.81 16.79
CA SER A 198 -2.86 10.85 15.53
C SER A 198 -3.43 11.90 14.59
N ASN A 199 -2.60 12.40 13.68
CA ASN A 199 -2.99 13.31 12.61
C ASN A 199 -2.12 13.00 11.39
N ILE A 200 -2.58 12.13 10.48
CA ILE A 200 -1.76 11.53 9.41
C ILE A 200 -2.30 11.98 8.05
N PRO A 201 -1.47 12.36 7.07
CA PRO A 201 -1.94 12.62 5.71
C PRO A 201 -2.54 11.37 5.07
N VAL A 202 -3.53 11.54 4.18
CA VAL A 202 -4.13 10.42 3.42
C VAL A 202 -3.31 10.07 2.17
N ASN A 203 -2.55 11.04 1.66
CA ASN A 203 -1.62 10.85 0.56
C ASN A 203 -0.23 10.52 1.11
N GLU A 204 0.44 9.56 0.49
CA GLU A 204 1.84 9.24 0.78
C GLU A 204 2.72 10.05 -0.18
N PRO A 205 3.54 11.00 0.31
CA PRO A 205 4.40 11.83 -0.52
C PRO A 205 5.75 11.16 -0.80
N PHE A 206 6.28 11.29 -2.02
CA PHE A 206 7.64 10.82 -2.36
C PHE A 206 8.76 11.45 -1.51
N LEU A 207 8.53 12.70 -1.07
CA LEU A 207 9.49 13.53 -0.36
C LEU A 207 9.15 13.72 1.10
N SER A 208 10.18 13.69 1.95
CA SER A 208 10.06 14.04 3.36
C SER A 208 9.56 15.48 3.59
N PRO A 209 8.79 15.73 4.66
CA PRO A 209 8.33 17.08 5.02
C PRO A 209 9.46 18.09 5.24
N SER A 210 10.65 17.62 5.64
CA SER A 210 11.85 18.45 5.77
C SER A 210 12.34 18.98 4.42
N VAL A 211 12.35 18.14 3.38
CA VAL A 211 12.65 18.58 2.01
C VAL A 211 11.57 19.53 1.52
N GLN A 212 10.30 19.18 1.70
CA GLN A 212 9.17 20.05 1.35
C GLN A 212 9.22 21.43 2.04
N HIS A 213 9.67 21.49 3.29
CA HIS A 213 9.83 22.77 3.99
C HIS A 213 10.92 23.63 3.35
N LYS A 214 12.07 23.02 2.98
CA LYS A 214 13.14 23.71 2.25
C LYS A 214 12.65 24.23 0.88
N LEU A 215 11.77 23.49 0.22
CA LEU A 215 11.09 23.90 -1.01
C LEU A 215 10.21 25.14 -0.78
N ARG A 216 9.32 25.10 0.20
CA ARG A 216 8.41 26.22 0.53
C ARG A 216 9.14 27.51 0.90
N GLN A 217 10.26 27.43 1.63
CA GLN A 217 11.08 28.61 1.95
C GLN A 217 11.60 29.34 0.70
N ARG A 218 11.67 28.67 -0.45
CA ARG A 218 12.11 29.26 -1.73
C ARG A 218 10.98 29.92 -2.51
N GLY A 219 9.78 30.07 -1.93
CA GLY A 219 8.64 30.76 -2.54
C GLY A 219 7.74 29.85 -3.39
N GLU A 220 7.92 28.54 -3.32
CA GLU A 220 7.01 27.55 -3.88
C GLU A 220 5.78 27.45 -2.96
N ARG A 221 4.59 27.67 -3.53
CA ARG A 221 3.35 27.86 -2.75
C ARG A 221 2.38 26.70 -2.94
N LEU A 222 1.73 26.34 -1.83
CA LEU A 222 0.50 25.57 -1.75
C LEU A 222 -0.62 26.56 -1.39
N THR A 223 -1.67 26.70 -2.20
CA THR A 223 -2.93 27.33 -1.77
C THR A 223 -4.11 26.89 -2.65
N PRO A 224 -5.05 26.08 -2.13
CA PRO A 224 -6.34 25.78 -2.74
C PRO A 224 -7.50 26.63 -2.19
N GLY A 225 -8.59 26.71 -2.97
CA GLY A 225 -9.90 27.25 -2.58
C GLY A 225 -11.03 26.52 -3.32
N THR A 226 -12.03 26.09 -2.55
CA THR A 226 -13.10 25.09 -2.80
C THR A 226 -14.29 25.51 -3.68
N ALA A 227 -14.92 24.56 -4.40
CA ALA A 227 -16.38 24.53 -4.70
C ALA A 227 -16.89 23.13 -5.19
N VAL A 228 -18.16 22.79 -4.89
CA VAL A 228 -18.81 21.45 -4.93
C VAL A 228 -19.96 21.31 -5.98
N ALA A 229 -20.24 20.04 -6.39
CA ALA A 229 -21.46 19.40 -6.98
C ALA A 229 -21.59 19.27 -8.52
N ALA A 230 -22.13 18.23 -9.20
CA ALA A 230 -22.64 16.86 -8.95
C ALA A 230 -22.81 16.08 -10.32
N THR A 231 -22.90 14.74 -10.32
CA THR A 231 -23.14 13.77 -11.46
C THR A 231 -24.65 13.40 -11.61
N PRO A 232 -25.22 12.49 -12.47
CA PRO A 232 -24.78 11.58 -13.60
C PRO A 232 -25.82 11.52 -14.80
N PRO A 233 -26.04 10.48 -15.69
CA PRO A 233 -25.39 9.16 -15.95
C PRO A 233 -25.14 8.77 -17.46
N ALA A 234 -24.63 7.55 -17.71
CA ALA A 234 -24.53 6.85 -19.03
C ALA A 234 -25.75 5.92 -19.29
N PRO A 235 -26.12 5.49 -20.54
CA PRO A 235 -25.52 4.28 -21.18
C PRO A 235 -25.69 4.10 -22.74
N GLY A 236 -25.08 3.05 -23.34
CA GLY A 236 -25.51 2.44 -24.64
C GLY A 236 -24.47 1.54 -25.37
N LYS A 237 -24.84 0.31 -25.75
CA LYS A 237 -24.00 -0.77 -26.38
C LYS A 237 -23.84 -0.65 -27.93
N PRO A 238 -22.82 -1.28 -28.56
CA PRO A 238 -22.41 -1.00 -29.95
C PRO A 238 -22.68 -2.13 -30.99
N ALA A 239 -22.52 -1.82 -32.28
CA ALA A 239 -22.49 -2.75 -33.44
C ALA A 239 -21.43 -2.32 -34.50
N ALA A 240 -21.05 -3.23 -35.43
CA ALA A 240 -19.71 -3.45 -36.07
C ALA A 240 -18.95 -2.21 -36.58
N GLY A 241 -17.64 -2.10 -36.25
CA GLY A 241 -16.86 -0.84 -36.30
C GLY A 241 -16.71 -0.17 -34.92
N HIS A 242 -16.71 -1.02 -33.87
CA HIS A 242 -17.00 -0.63 -32.49
C HIS A 242 -15.88 0.18 -31.88
N TYR A 243 -16.22 1.41 -31.50
CA TYR A 243 -15.50 2.16 -30.50
C TYR A 243 -16.37 2.24 -29.22
N PRO A 244 -15.77 2.33 -28.02
CA PRO A 244 -14.35 2.33 -27.76
C PRO A 244 -13.70 0.94 -27.96
N ALA A 245 -12.47 0.91 -28.48
CA ALA A 245 -11.67 -0.31 -28.67
C ALA A 245 -10.22 -0.11 -28.22
N PRO A 246 -9.52 -1.16 -27.73
CA PRO A 246 -8.08 -1.08 -27.48
C PRO A 246 -7.31 -0.77 -28.76
N ALA A 247 -6.29 0.08 -28.66
CA ALA A 247 -5.39 0.43 -29.75
C ALA A 247 -3.95 0.57 -29.24
N THR A 248 -2.98 0.50 -30.15
CA THR A 248 -1.56 0.69 -29.84
C THR A 248 -1.08 1.99 -30.47
N GLY A 249 -0.54 2.88 -29.64
CA GLY A 249 0.09 4.13 -30.03
C GLY A 249 1.57 4.13 -29.73
N SER A 250 2.23 5.24 -30.06
CA SER A 250 3.65 5.48 -29.77
C SER A 250 3.79 6.78 -28.98
N GLY A 251 4.58 6.74 -27.89
CA GLY A 251 4.85 7.89 -27.04
C GLY A 251 6.32 8.28 -27.07
N VAL A 252 6.63 9.57 -27.22
CA VAL A 252 7.98 10.12 -27.04
C VAL A 252 8.06 10.74 -25.64
N SER A 253 8.80 10.07 -24.75
CA SER A 253 8.90 10.41 -23.33
C SER A 253 10.09 11.32 -22.99
N PHE A 254 10.16 11.83 -21.76
CA PHE A 254 11.34 12.50 -21.22
C PHE A 254 12.49 11.53 -20.94
N PHE A 255 12.19 10.40 -20.30
CA PHE A 255 13.21 9.63 -19.58
C PHE A 255 13.51 8.28 -20.21
N VAL A 256 12.52 7.69 -20.89
CA VAL A 256 12.56 6.28 -21.34
C VAL A 256 12.60 6.14 -22.87
N GLY A 257 12.75 7.26 -23.59
CA GLY A 257 12.78 7.32 -25.06
C GLY A 257 11.40 7.12 -25.70
N THR A 258 11.37 6.55 -26.91
CA THR A 258 10.12 6.21 -27.58
C THR A 258 9.59 4.87 -27.08
N VAL A 259 8.35 4.85 -26.58
CA VAL A 259 7.72 3.67 -25.97
C VAL A 259 6.37 3.35 -26.63
N PRO A 260 5.99 2.06 -26.74
CA PRO A 260 4.64 1.69 -27.15
C PRO A 260 3.65 2.03 -26.03
N LEU A 261 2.45 2.48 -26.40
CA LEU A 261 1.38 2.79 -25.46
C LEU A 261 0.11 2.03 -25.83
N SER A 262 -0.47 1.33 -24.87
CA SER A 262 -1.85 0.84 -24.99
C SER A 262 -2.81 2.01 -24.74
N THR A 263 -3.75 2.20 -25.67
CA THR A 263 -4.66 3.35 -25.75
C THR A 263 -6.07 2.87 -26.05
N THR A 264 -7.05 3.78 -25.97
CA THR A 264 -8.44 3.48 -26.32
C THR A 264 -8.83 4.33 -27.52
N GLN A 265 -9.09 3.70 -28.66
CA GLN A 265 -9.65 4.35 -29.82
C GLN A 265 -11.15 4.58 -29.60
N THR A 266 -11.60 5.83 -29.69
CA THR A 266 -12.99 6.25 -29.42
C THR A 266 -13.76 6.58 -30.70
N THR A 267 -13.06 6.91 -31.79
CA THR A 267 -13.59 6.95 -33.16
C THR A 267 -12.47 6.60 -34.16
N LYS A 268 -12.78 6.57 -35.46
CA LYS A 268 -11.81 6.22 -36.53
C LYS A 268 -10.45 6.92 -36.39
N ASN A 269 -10.45 8.21 -36.07
CA ASN A 269 -9.23 8.99 -35.90
C ASN A 269 -9.24 9.73 -34.56
N ALA A 270 -9.72 9.08 -33.48
CA ALA A 270 -9.68 9.67 -32.14
C ALA A 270 -9.28 8.62 -31.12
N PHE A 271 -8.26 8.93 -30.33
CA PHE A 271 -7.67 8.08 -29.31
C PHE A 271 -7.63 8.83 -27.99
N VAL A 272 -7.75 8.09 -26.89
CA VAL A 272 -7.57 8.57 -25.53
C VAL A 272 -6.43 7.77 -24.90
N LEU A 273 -5.59 8.44 -24.09
CA LEU A 273 -4.51 7.81 -23.33
C LEU A 273 -5.06 7.00 -22.14
N ARG A 274 -5.75 5.90 -22.49
CA ARG A 274 -6.40 4.97 -21.58
C ARG A 274 -6.13 3.55 -22.03
N ASP A 275 -5.64 2.70 -21.13
CA ASP A 275 -5.40 1.29 -21.39
C ASP A 275 -6.50 0.42 -20.76
N SER A 276 -7.44 -0.04 -21.58
CA SER A 276 -8.50 -0.95 -21.15
C SER A 276 -8.00 -2.38 -20.87
N THR A 277 -6.79 -2.74 -21.28
CA THR A 277 -6.23 -4.10 -21.13
C THR A 277 -5.57 -4.33 -19.76
N ARG A 278 -5.25 -3.25 -19.04
CA ARG A 278 -4.66 -3.27 -17.69
C ARG A 278 -5.58 -2.68 -16.63
N GLY A 279 -6.86 -3.04 -16.68
CA GLY A 279 -7.82 -2.60 -15.66
C GLY A 279 -8.30 -1.16 -15.83
N ASN A 280 -8.27 -0.62 -17.06
CA ASN A 280 -8.67 0.74 -17.40
C ASN A 280 -7.79 1.85 -16.83
N THR A 281 -6.46 1.67 -16.81
CA THR A 281 -5.56 2.78 -16.45
C THR A 281 -5.76 3.95 -17.39
N GLU A 282 -5.69 5.17 -16.88
CA GLU A 282 -5.88 6.38 -17.68
C GLU A 282 -5.08 7.52 -17.05
N THR A 283 -4.40 8.28 -17.90
CA THR A 283 -3.66 9.49 -17.52
C THR A 283 -4.40 10.72 -18.03
N ARG A 284 -4.57 11.71 -17.16
CA ARG A 284 -5.30 12.96 -17.43
C ARG A 284 -4.45 14.17 -17.06
N ASP A 285 -4.75 15.30 -17.71
CA ASP A 285 -4.13 16.59 -17.47
C ASP A 285 -4.87 17.32 -16.36
N ALA A 286 -4.19 17.62 -15.25
CA ALA A 286 -4.74 18.44 -14.17
C ALA A 286 -4.76 19.94 -14.50
N GLY A 287 -4.11 20.36 -15.59
CA GLY A 287 -4.16 21.73 -16.09
C GLY A 287 -3.40 22.74 -15.23
N GLY A 288 -2.41 22.29 -14.44
CA GLY A 288 -1.71 23.12 -13.46
C GLY A 288 -2.54 23.40 -12.21
N LYS A 289 -3.61 22.62 -11.99
CA LYS A 289 -4.51 22.74 -10.83
C LYS A 289 -4.31 21.53 -9.92
N GLU A 290 -4.52 21.74 -8.63
CA GLU A 290 -4.61 20.66 -7.65
C GLU A 290 -6.05 20.15 -7.69
N LEU A 291 -6.27 19.00 -8.33
CA LEU A 291 -7.60 18.40 -8.50
C LEU A 291 -7.84 17.33 -7.43
N ASP A 292 -8.98 17.41 -6.75
CA ASP A 292 -9.45 16.45 -5.74
C ASP A 292 -9.98 15.14 -6.36
N LYS A 293 -10.42 15.20 -7.62
CA LYS A 293 -11.07 14.09 -8.32
C LYS A 293 -10.43 13.83 -9.66
N PHE A 294 -10.01 12.59 -9.88
CA PHE A 294 -9.45 12.12 -11.15
C PHE A 294 -10.26 12.55 -12.39
N LEU A 295 -11.59 12.38 -12.36
CA LEU A 295 -12.45 12.66 -13.52
C LEU A 295 -12.58 14.14 -13.87
N THR A 296 -12.18 15.06 -12.98
CA THR A 296 -12.14 16.50 -13.29
C THR A 296 -10.93 16.87 -14.15
N GLY A 297 -9.90 16.01 -14.18
CA GLY A 297 -8.78 16.12 -15.10
C GLY A 297 -9.23 15.97 -16.55
N LYS A 298 -8.58 16.72 -17.44
CA LYS A 298 -8.87 16.67 -18.88
C LYS A 298 -8.22 15.42 -19.49
N PRO A 299 -8.97 14.58 -20.23
CA PRO A 299 -8.37 13.46 -20.96
C PRO A 299 -7.36 13.94 -22.00
N PHE A 300 -6.23 13.23 -22.12
CA PHE A 300 -5.34 13.39 -23.27
C PHE A 300 -5.96 12.69 -24.48
N THR A 301 -6.11 13.43 -25.59
CA THR A 301 -6.67 12.91 -26.83
C THR A 301 -5.70 13.10 -28.00
N SER A 302 -5.73 12.20 -28.97
CA SER A 302 -4.88 12.26 -30.17
C SER A 302 -5.67 11.82 -31.40
N GLY A 303 -5.38 12.44 -32.54
CA GLY A 303 -5.94 12.02 -33.84
C GLY A 303 -5.10 10.97 -34.57
N THR A 304 -3.81 10.86 -34.19
CA THR A 304 -2.80 10.05 -34.87
C THR A 304 -2.29 8.88 -34.03
N ASN A 305 -2.70 8.83 -32.75
CA ASN A 305 -2.18 7.91 -31.74
C ASN A 305 -0.66 7.99 -31.53
N SER A 306 -0.07 9.14 -31.86
CA SER A 306 1.29 9.53 -31.47
C SER A 306 1.19 10.56 -30.34
N TRP A 307 2.03 10.43 -29.33
CA TRP A 307 1.93 11.16 -28.06
C TRP A 307 3.29 11.73 -27.65
N GLY A 308 3.32 12.99 -27.21
CA GLY A 308 4.54 13.62 -26.71
C GLY A 308 5.58 13.92 -27.77
N ASN A 309 6.58 14.72 -27.40
CA ASN A 309 7.74 15.03 -28.24
C ASN A 309 9.08 14.98 -27.48
N GLY A 310 9.08 14.49 -26.25
CA GLY A 310 10.27 14.40 -25.39
C GLY A 310 10.70 15.72 -24.75
N THR A 311 9.88 16.78 -24.84
CA THR A 311 10.18 18.10 -24.30
C THR A 311 9.14 18.57 -23.29
N ALA A 312 9.54 19.48 -22.39
CA ALA A 312 8.68 20.00 -21.34
C ALA A 312 7.59 20.97 -21.83
N VAL A 313 7.71 21.44 -23.07
CA VAL A 313 6.71 22.31 -23.70
C VAL A 313 5.46 21.52 -24.06
N ASP A 314 5.62 20.26 -24.49
CA ASP A 314 4.48 19.38 -24.75
C ASP A 314 4.10 18.63 -23.48
N ARG A 315 2.97 19.05 -22.91
CA ARG A 315 2.31 18.43 -21.75
C ARG A 315 2.09 16.93 -21.92
N THR A 316 1.85 16.49 -23.16
CA THR A 316 1.67 15.07 -23.48
C THR A 316 2.91 14.24 -23.15
N THR A 317 4.11 14.84 -23.17
CA THR A 317 5.35 14.14 -22.83
C THR A 317 5.31 13.59 -21.39
N ALA A 318 4.86 14.39 -20.41
CA ALA A 318 4.72 13.91 -19.02
C ALA A 318 3.68 12.79 -18.91
N ALA A 319 2.60 12.90 -19.67
CA ALA A 319 1.55 11.89 -19.70
C ALA A 319 2.04 10.55 -20.29
N VAL A 320 2.94 10.58 -21.27
CA VAL A 320 3.59 9.38 -21.83
C VAL A 320 4.37 8.64 -20.75
N ASP A 321 5.26 9.34 -20.02
CA ASP A 321 6.06 8.75 -18.95
C ASP A 321 5.16 8.18 -17.84
N ALA A 322 4.17 8.94 -17.37
CA ALA A 322 3.24 8.49 -16.31
C ALA A 322 2.43 7.25 -16.73
N GLN A 323 1.87 7.25 -17.95
CA GLN A 323 1.11 6.10 -18.45
C GLN A 323 2.01 4.87 -18.60
N PHE A 324 3.21 5.05 -19.17
CA PHE A 324 4.18 3.97 -19.31
C PHE A 324 4.59 3.41 -17.94
N GLY A 325 4.92 4.28 -16.98
CA GLY A 325 5.31 3.91 -15.62
C GLY A 325 4.23 3.11 -14.89
N ILE A 326 2.96 3.54 -14.97
CA ILE A 326 1.82 2.79 -14.40
C ILE A 326 1.76 1.39 -15.01
N THR A 327 1.76 1.30 -16.35
CA THR A 327 1.60 0.00 -17.03
C THR A 327 2.77 -0.95 -16.76
N SER A 328 4.01 -0.43 -16.73
CA SER A 328 5.21 -1.19 -16.40
C SER A 328 5.17 -1.71 -14.96
N THR A 329 4.67 -0.92 -14.01
CA THR A 329 4.52 -1.33 -12.61
C THR A 329 3.48 -2.42 -12.45
N LEU A 330 2.31 -2.27 -13.08
CA LEU A 330 1.26 -3.29 -13.06
C LEU A 330 1.72 -4.60 -13.71
N ASP A 331 2.47 -4.50 -14.82
CA ASP A 331 3.04 -5.67 -15.49
C ASP A 331 4.12 -6.35 -14.63
N PHE A 332 4.97 -5.59 -13.93
CA PHE A 332 5.92 -6.13 -12.97
C PHE A 332 5.22 -6.93 -11.87
N TYR A 333 4.23 -6.34 -11.18
CA TYR A 333 3.50 -7.02 -10.12
C TYR A 333 2.76 -8.28 -10.62
N LYS A 334 2.16 -8.21 -11.81
CA LYS A 334 1.45 -9.34 -12.41
C LYS A 334 2.40 -10.46 -12.84
N LYS A 335 3.49 -10.12 -13.54
CA LYS A 335 4.45 -11.11 -14.07
C LYS A 335 5.28 -11.76 -12.97
N THR A 336 5.75 -10.97 -12.01
CA THR A 336 6.66 -11.44 -10.96
C THR A 336 5.90 -12.13 -9.83
N PHE A 337 4.72 -11.63 -9.46
CA PHE A 337 4.01 -12.09 -8.26
C PHE A 337 2.57 -12.56 -8.50
N GLY A 338 2.07 -12.51 -9.73
CA GLY A 338 0.69 -12.85 -10.05
C GLY A 338 -0.36 -11.85 -9.54
N ARG A 339 0.05 -10.69 -8.99
CA ARG A 339 -0.86 -9.68 -8.43
C ARG A 339 -1.56 -8.92 -9.55
N LYS A 340 -2.89 -8.85 -9.51
CA LYS A 340 -3.70 -8.15 -10.53
C LYS A 340 -4.16 -6.79 -10.01
N GLY A 341 -3.51 -5.71 -10.43
CA GLY A 341 -3.84 -4.37 -9.93
C GLY A 341 -3.33 -4.13 -8.50
N ILE A 342 -3.61 -2.94 -7.97
CA ILE A 342 -3.12 -2.54 -6.64
C ILE A 342 -3.78 -3.35 -5.53
N LYS A 343 -5.10 -3.60 -5.60
CA LYS A 343 -5.88 -4.34 -4.58
C LYS A 343 -6.03 -5.83 -4.88
N ASN A 344 -5.29 -6.34 -5.87
CA ASN A 344 -5.43 -7.71 -6.39
C ASN A 344 -6.83 -8.04 -6.96
N ASP A 345 -7.58 -7.03 -7.39
CA ASP A 345 -8.94 -7.13 -7.92
C ASP A 345 -9.02 -6.93 -9.46
N GLY A 346 -7.87 -6.66 -10.10
CA GLY A 346 -7.76 -6.39 -11.52
C GLY A 346 -8.08 -4.95 -11.93
N ALA A 347 -8.38 -4.05 -10.99
CA ALA A 347 -8.52 -2.63 -11.27
C ALA A 347 -7.15 -1.99 -11.58
N GLY A 348 -7.12 -1.09 -12.56
CA GLY A 348 -5.94 -0.29 -12.91
C GLY A 348 -5.77 0.90 -11.98
N ALA A 349 -4.59 1.51 -12.00
CA ALA A 349 -4.32 2.80 -11.38
C ALA A 349 -4.53 3.95 -12.38
N HIS A 350 -4.87 5.12 -11.87
CA HIS A 350 -5.05 6.34 -12.66
C HIS A 350 -3.92 7.35 -12.42
N ALA A 351 -3.79 8.37 -13.27
CA ALA A 351 -2.83 9.46 -13.06
C ALA A 351 -3.39 10.83 -13.42
N LEU A 352 -3.01 11.83 -12.63
CA LEU A 352 -3.09 13.25 -12.92
C LEU A 352 -1.67 13.80 -13.05
N VAL A 353 -1.30 14.19 -14.27
CA VAL A 353 -0.03 14.91 -14.52
C VAL A 353 -0.29 16.42 -14.55
N HIS A 354 0.77 17.20 -14.39
CA HIS A 354 0.71 18.66 -14.25
C HIS A 354 -0.18 19.08 -13.07
N TYR A 355 -0.06 18.34 -11.98
CA TYR A 355 -0.79 18.55 -10.76
C TYR A 355 -0.20 19.77 -10.03
N GLY A 356 -1.05 20.78 -9.82
CA GLY A 356 -0.64 22.06 -9.23
C GLY A 356 0.39 22.85 -10.05
N ALA A 357 0.91 23.93 -9.46
CA ALA A 357 1.91 24.79 -10.07
C ALA A 357 3.22 24.73 -9.26
N ASN A 358 4.34 24.43 -9.93
CA ASN A 358 5.66 24.25 -9.30
C ASN A 358 5.67 23.21 -8.16
N VAL A 359 4.86 22.16 -8.27
CA VAL A 359 4.82 21.07 -7.29
C VAL A 359 6.06 20.20 -7.49
N GLY A 360 6.97 20.26 -6.52
CA GLY A 360 8.20 19.48 -6.50
C GLY A 360 8.02 18.07 -5.96
N ASN A 361 6.85 17.44 -6.09
CA ASN A 361 6.54 16.15 -5.45
C ASN A 361 5.63 15.26 -6.33
N ALA A 362 5.53 13.98 -5.97
CA ALA A 362 4.59 12.99 -6.50
C ALA A 362 3.91 12.25 -5.33
N PHE A 363 2.72 11.71 -5.59
CA PHE A 363 1.90 11.10 -4.52
C PHE A 363 1.05 9.95 -5.01
N TRP A 364 0.94 8.90 -4.19
CA TRP A 364 -0.22 8.00 -4.18
C TRP A 364 -1.35 8.55 -3.33
N SER A 365 -2.52 8.71 -3.96
CA SER A 365 -3.77 9.00 -3.25
C SER A 365 -4.70 7.79 -3.29
N SER A 366 -4.91 7.20 -2.12
CA SER A 366 -5.81 6.06 -1.93
C SER A 366 -7.29 6.43 -2.17
N ASP A 367 -7.66 7.70 -1.96
CA ASP A 367 -9.02 8.23 -2.14
C ASP A 367 -9.48 8.20 -3.60
N CYS A 368 -8.63 8.67 -4.53
CA CYS A 368 -8.93 8.61 -5.96
C CYS A 368 -8.41 7.34 -6.64
N GLY A 369 -7.57 6.54 -5.96
CA GLY A 369 -6.84 5.42 -6.56
C GLY A 369 -5.92 5.88 -7.68
N CYS A 370 -5.29 7.05 -7.51
CA CYS A 370 -4.60 7.74 -8.57
C CYS A 370 -3.26 8.35 -8.12
N MET A 371 -2.35 8.45 -9.08
CA MET A 371 -1.08 9.13 -8.98
C MET A 371 -1.27 10.61 -9.26
N LEU A 372 -0.62 11.44 -8.45
CA LEU A 372 -0.59 12.88 -8.60
C LEU A 372 0.86 13.27 -8.88
N TYR A 373 1.15 13.83 -10.05
CA TYR A 373 2.51 14.19 -10.45
C TYR A 373 2.67 15.69 -10.63
N GLY A 374 3.56 16.28 -9.82
CA GLY A 374 4.05 17.62 -10.03
C GLY A 374 5.07 17.71 -11.16
N ASP A 375 5.16 18.90 -11.77
CA ASP A 375 6.11 19.19 -12.86
C ASP A 375 7.51 19.55 -12.36
N GLY A 376 7.74 19.52 -11.05
CA GLY A 376 8.95 20.02 -10.41
C GLY A 376 8.81 21.48 -9.97
N ASP A 377 9.68 21.89 -9.06
CA ASP A 377 9.74 23.26 -8.54
C ASP A 377 10.64 24.20 -9.40
N GLY A 378 11.34 23.64 -10.38
CA GLY A 378 12.32 24.35 -11.21
C GLY A 378 13.64 24.68 -10.48
N LYS A 379 13.81 24.24 -9.23
CA LYS A 379 15.00 24.50 -8.40
C LYS A 379 15.64 23.22 -7.91
N LEU A 380 14.99 22.50 -6.99
CA LEU A 380 15.46 21.20 -6.52
C LEU A 380 15.13 20.11 -7.55
N PHE A 381 13.88 20.13 -8.03
CA PHE A 381 13.34 19.25 -9.06
C PHE A 381 13.11 20.05 -10.33
N THR A 382 14.04 19.91 -11.28
CA THR A 382 14.00 20.64 -12.56
C THR A 382 13.26 19.88 -13.66
N LYS A 383 12.63 18.76 -13.29
CA LYS A 383 11.94 17.83 -14.18
C LYS A 383 10.64 17.35 -13.53
N PRO A 384 9.61 17.00 -14.33
CA PRO A 384 8.40 16.37 -13.82
C PRO A 384 8.70 15.05 -13.11
N LEU A 385 7.99 14.77 -12.02
CA LEU A 385 8.22 13.59 -11.16
C LEU A 385 7.58 12.30 -11.70
N VAL A 386 7.51 12.16 -13.02
CA VAL A 386 6.93 11.01 -13.74
C VAL A 386 7.98 9.93 -14.07
N VAL A 387 9.09 9.88 -13.32
CA VAL A 387 10.16 8.90 -13.55
C VAL A 387 9.67 7.49 -13.18
N LEU A 388 10.23 6.47 -13.82
CA LEU A 388 9.75 5.08 -13.72
C LEU A 388 9.83 4.51 -12.31
N ASP A 389 10.94 4.74 -11.61
CA ASP A 389 11.16 4.33 -10.23
C ASP A 389 10.24 5.07 -9.24
N VAL A 390 10.03 6.38 -9.42
CA VAL A 390 9.08 7.19 -8.66
C VAL A 390 7.67 6.64 -8.88
N THR A 391 7.27 6.41 -10.13
CA THR A 391 5.96 5.81 -10.43
C THR A 391 5.84 4.43 -9.76
N GLY A 392 6.88 3.59 -9.84
CA GLY A 392 6.90 2.30 -9.17
C GLY A 392 6.74 2.42 -7.64
N HIS A 393 7.48 3.34 -7.03
CA HIS A 393 7.43 3.67 -5.61
C HIS A 393 6.01 4.08 -5.17
N GLU A 394 5.42 5.05 -5.85
CA GLU A 394 4.10 5.55 -5.50
C GLU A 394 3.02 4.46 -5.64
N LEU A 395 3.01 3.67 -6.73
CA LEU A 395 2.06 2.56 -6.85
C LEU A 395 2.30 1.48 -5.78
N THR A 396 3.54 1.30 -5.31
CA THR A 396 3.86 0.36 -4.23
C THR A 396 3.27 0.79 -2.89
N HIS A 397 3.18 2.09 -2.56
CA HIS A 397 2.41 2.52 -1.38
C HIS A 397 0.98 1.98 -1.41
N GLY A 398 0.32 2.01 -2.57
CA GLY A 398 -0.99 1.40 -2.76
C GLY A 398 -1.00 -0.11 -2.50
N VAL A 399 0.07 -0.84 -2.85
CA VAL A 399 0.20 -2.28 -2.54
C VAL A 399 0.38 -2.51 -1.05
N VAL A 400 1.16 -1.66 -0.36
CA VAL A 400 1.33 -1.71 1.10
C VAL A 400 0.00 -1.45 1.80
N ASP A 401 -0.74 -0.41 1.41
CA ASP A 401 -2.08 -0.10 1.93
C ASP A 401 -3.09 -1.22 1.66
N ALA A 402 -3.06 -1.83 0.47
CA ALA A 402 -3.93 -2.96 0.17
C ALA A 402 -3.57 -4.25 0.93
N THR A 403 -2.44 -4.28 1.67
CA THR A 403 -1.91 -5.48 2.33
C THR A 403 -1.63 -5.24 3.81
N ALA A 404 -0.41 -4.88 4.18
CA ALA A 404 0.02 -4.74 5.57
C ALA A 404 -0.45 -3.46 6.24
N ARG A 405 -0.78 -2.41 5.48
CA ARG A 405 -1.22 -1.10 6.01
C ARG A 405 -0.23 -0.53 7.02
N LEU A 406 1.04 -0.48 6.60
CA LEU A 406 2.13 0.04 7.41
C LEU A 406 1.99 1.55 7.53
N GLU A 407 1.48 2.01 8.66
CA GLU A 407 1.23 3.42 8.93
C GLU A 407 2.27 3.97 9.92
N PRO A 408 2.66 5.25 9.84
CA PRO A 408 3.47 5.90 10.86
C PRO A 408 2.81 5.81 12.24
N THR A 409 3.63 5.67 13.28
CA THR A 409 3.13 5.60 14.66
C THR A 409 2.87 6.98 15.27
N ARG A 410 3.52 8.02 14.72
CA ARG A 410 3.41 9.41 15.17
C ARG A 410 3.67 10.37 14.02
N VAL A 411 3.01 11.52 14.08
CA VAL A 411 3.25 12.68 13.20
C VAL A 411 3.39 13.93 14.07
N ASP A 412 4.40 14.75 13.84
CA ASP A 412 4.64 15.98 14.59
C ASP A 412 3.92 17.20 13.96
N PRO A 413 3.93 18.38 14.62
CA PRO A 413 3.26 19.58 14.10
C PRO A 413 3.80 20.07 12.74
N GLU A 414 5.04 19.73 12.41
CA GLU A 414 5.67 20.06 11.12
C GLU A 414 5.30 19.05 10.01
N GLY A 415 4.53 18.02 10.35
CA GLY A 415 4.06 16.98 9.43
C GLY A 415 5.04 15.82 9.24
N ARG A 416 6.19 15.82 9.94
CA ARG A 416 7.16 14.72 9.87
C ARG A 416 6.54 13.47 10.47
N GLN A 417 6.75 12.36 9.77
CA GLN A 417 6.18 11.08 10.13
C GLN A 417 7.26 10.22 10.79
N PHE A 418 6.89 9.43 11.79
CA PHE A 418 7.83 8.64 12.59
C PHE A 418 7.32 7.22 12.83
N GLY A 419 8.23 6.35 13.24
CA GLY A 419 7.97 4.96 13.55
C GLY A 419 8.44 4.01 12.45
N GLU A 420 8.99 2.88 12.88
CA GLU A 420 9.53 1.86 11.98
C GLU A 420 8.53 1.29 10.97
N PRO A 421 7.22 1.12 11.26
CA PRO A 421 6.27 0.69 10.23
C PRO A 421 6.18 1.68 9.06
N GLY A 422 6.12 2.99 9.32
CA GLY A 422 6.15 4.00 8.26
C GLY A 422 7.46 4.00 7.48
N ALA A 423 8.60 3.86 8.16
CA ALA A 423 9.91 3.73 7.50
C ALA A 423 10.00 2.46 6.63
N LEU A 424 9.35 1.37 7.06
CA LEU A 424 9.24 0.14 6.28
C LEU A 424 8.33 0.31 5.05
N ASN A 425 7.27 1.12 5.15
CA ASN A 425 6.41 1.49 4.01
C ASN A 425 7.25 2.18 2.92
N GLU A 426 7.97 3.25 3.28
CA GLU A 426 8.91 3.97 2.39
C GLU A 426 9.97 3.04 1.78
N SER A 427 10.57 2.17 2.61
CA SER A 427 11.60 1.26 2.14
C SER A 427 11.06 0.26 1.11
N LEU A 428 9.88 -0.30 1.35
CA LEU A 428 9.24 -1.22 0.41
C LEU A 428 8.91 -0.50 -0.91
N ALA A 429 8.46 0.75 -0.85
CA ALA A 429 8.21 1.58 -2.01
C ALA A 429 9.49 1.81 -2.84
N ASP A 430 10.61 2.16 -2.21
CA ASP A 430 11.92 2.26 -2.88
C ASP A 430 12.38 0.92 -3.50
N ILE A 431 12.27 -0.18 -2.74
CA ILE A 431 12.68 -1.53 -3.17
C ILE A 431 11.93 -1.96 -4.43
N PHE A 432 10.60 -1.83 -4.43
CA PHE A 432 9.79 -2.25 -5.57
C PHE A 432 9.80 -1.22 -6.70
N GLY A 433 9.99 0.07 -6.42
CA GLY A 433 10.24 1.10 -7.43
C GLY A 433 11.49 0.81 -8.26
N SER A 434 12.62 0.56 -7.60
CA SER A 434 13.85 0.09 -8.26
C SER A 434 13.65 -1.24 -9.00
N ALA A 435 12.87 -2.17 -8.42
CA ALA A 435 12.56 -3.44 -9.09
C ALA A 435 11.75 -3.27 -10.38
N VAL A 436 10.88 -2.27 -10.48
CA VAL A 436 10.16 -1.93 -11.72
C VAL A 436 11.14 -1.51 -12.80
N GLU A 437 12.17 -0.73 -12.47
CA GLU A 437 13.23 -0.42 -13.45
C GLU A 437 13.93 -1.68 -13.92
N PHE A 438 14.35 -2.56 -13.00
CA PHE A 438 15.02 -3.81 -13.36
C PHE A 438 14.15 -4.72 -14.23
N ALA A 439 12.84 -4.78 -13.96
CA ALA A 439 11.91 -5.57 -14.74
C ALA A 439 11.64 -4.96 -16.12
N THR A 440 11.62 -3.63 -16.21
CA THR A 440 11.42 -2.89 -17.47
C THR A 440 12.68 -2.90 -18.34
N ASN A 441 13.85 -2.84 -17.71
CA ASN A 441 15.18 -2.88 -18.31
C ASN A 441 15.33 -1.95 -19.53
N ASN A 442 14.93 -0.68 -19.36
CA ASN A 442 14.96 0.29 -20.45
C ASN A 442 16.39 0.82 -20.67
N PRO A 443 16.94 0.83 -21.91
CA PRO A 443 18.31 1.28 -22.15
C PRO A 443 18.54 2.79 -21.97
N LYS A 444 17.49 3.62 -22.04
CA LYS A 444 17.54 5.08 -21.76
C LYS A 444 17.43 5.37 -20.26
N ASN A 445 16.89 4.43 -19.49
CA ASN A 445 16.88 4.43 -18.04
C ASN A 445 17.45 3.10 -17.48
N PRO A 446 18.77 2.88 -17.58
CA PRO A 446 19.38 1.64 -17.12
C PRO A 446 19.07 1.38 -15.63
N PRO A 447 18.60 0.18 -15.29
CA PRO A 447 18.08 -0.07 -13.96
C PRO A 447 19.18 -0.07 -12.92
N ASN A 448 18.88 0.53 -11.76
CA ASN A 448 19.86 0.77 -10.72
C ASN A 448 19.18 0.80 -9.32
N TYR A 449 19.96 1.10 -8.27
CA TYR A 449 19.53 1.14 -6.87
C TYR A 449 19.53 2.57 -6.30
N LEU A 450 19.48 3.56 -7.19
CA LEU A 450 19.18 4.94 -6.85
C LEU A 450 17.67 5.16 -7.01
N MET A 451 17.15 6.17 -6.33
CA MET A 451 15.80 6.66 -6.51
C MET A 451 15.85 8.11 -6.96
N GLY A 452 15.05 8.51 -7.95
CA GLY A 452 14.91 9.87 -8.44
C GLY A 452 16.13 10.41 -9.19
N GLU A 453 17.02 9.56 -9.72
CA GLU A 453 18.27 9.98 -10.37
C GLU A 453 18.05 10.75 -11.69
N LYS A 454 16.89 10.58 -12.31
CA LYS A 454 16.50 11.33 -13.52
C LYS A 454 15.88 12.69 -13.25
N LEU A 455 15.65 13.05 -11.99
CA LEU A 455 14.96 14.30 -11.61
C LEU A 455 15.83 15.56 -11.67
N GLY A 456 17.10 15.42 -12.06
CA GLY A 456 18.01 16.56 -12.21
C GLY A 456 18.58 17.09 -10.89
N LEU A 457 18.54 16.29 -9.83
CA LEU A 457 19.08 16.64 -8.51
C LEU A 457 20.60 16.89 -8.56
N ALA A 458 21.08 17.83 -7.75
CA ALA A 458 22.51 18.15 -7.65
C ALA A 458 23.34 16.95 -7.17
N GLN A 459 22.86 16.23 -6.15
CA GLN A 459 23.50 15.00 -5.64
C GLN A 459 23.27 13.77 -6.54
N LYS A 460 22.57 13.94 -7.68
CA LYS A 460 22.28 12.93 -8.73
C LYS A 460 21.31 11.83 -8.35
N PHE A 461 20.81 11.77 -7.13
CA PHE A 461 19.77 10.85 -6.66
C PHE A 461 19.02 11.50 -5.49
N LEU A 462 17.83 11.02 -5.15
CA LEU A 462 17.15 11.35 -3.91
C LEU A 462 17.59 10.39 -2.80
N ARG A 463 17.36 9.09 -3.00
CA ARG A 463 17.78 8.02 -2.09
C ARG A 463 18.60 6.97 -2.83
N ARG A 464 19.31 6.13 -2.07
CA ARG A 464 20.03 4.96 -2.61
C ARG A 464 20.05 3.82 -1.61
N LEU A 465 19.92 2.60 -2.10
CA LEU A 465 19.69 1.44 -1.25
C LEU A 465 21.00 0.85 -0.68
N ASP A 466 22.15 1.02 -1.32
CA ASP A 466 23.41 0.35 -0.93
C ASP A 466 24.19 1.02 0.22
N LYS A 467 24.06 2.35 0.32
CA LYS A 467 24.67 3.21 1.32
C LYS A 467 23.79 4.44 1.54
N PRO A 468 22.61 4.24 2.16
CA PRO A 468 21.63 5.30 2.40
C PRO A 468 22.23 6.64 2.85
N SER A 469 23.18 6.64 3.78
CA SER A 469 23.79 7.83 4.38
C SER A 469 24.47 8.80 3.42
N LEU A 470 24.67 8.42 2.15
CA LEU A 470 25.10 9.33 1.10
C LEU A 470 24.01 10.30 0.64
N ASP A 471 22.74 10.00 0.89
CA ASP A 471 21.67 11.00 0.78
C ASP A 471 21.84 12.08 1.85
N LYS A 472 22.02 13.33 1.40
CA LYS A 472 22.13 14.52 2.26
C LYS A 472 20.88 15.40 2.21
N LEU A 473 19.89 15.07 1.39
CA LEU A 473 18.65 15.80 1.27
C LEU A 473 17.68 15.43 2.40
N GLU A 474 17.43 14.13 2.57
CA GLU A 474 16.54 13.57 3.60
C GLU A 474 17.33 13.08 4.82
N GLY A 475 18.60 12.72 4.61
CA GLY A 475 19.49 12.27 5.67
C GLY A 475 19.23 10.83 6.07
N THR A 476 19.02 9.96 5.07
CA THR A 476 18.74 8.55 5.33
C THR A 476 19.85 7.84 6.10
N VAL A 477 19.49 6.82 6.89
CA VAL A 477 20.41 6.13 7.81
C VAL A 477 20.75 4.72 7.32
N ASP A 478 22.02 4.32 7.46
CA ASP A 478 22.50 3.02 6.97
C ASP A 478 22.07 1.84 7.85
N TYR A 479 21.91 2.08 9.16
CA TYR A 479 21.86 1.05 10.19
C TYR A 479 20.80 1.38 11.24
N TRP A 480 20.20 0.33 11.79
CA TRP A 480 19.28 0.45 12.90
C TRP A 480 19.98 0.86 14.20
N SER A 481 19.30 1.70 14.97
CA SER A 481 19.59 2.00 16.36
C SER A 481 18.27 2.23 17.10
N LYS A 482 18.32 2.42 18.44
CA LYS A 482 17.11 2.76 19.20
C LYS A 482 16.48 4.08 18.75
N ASP A 483 17.28 5.00 18.23
CA ASP A 483 16.83 6.30 17.75
C ASP A 483 16.12 6.21 16.38
N THR A 484 16.22 5.06 15.71
CA THR A 484 15.54 4.83 14.43
C THR A 484 14.02 4.94 14.55
N TYR A 485 13.43 4.62 15.71
CA TYR A 485 11.99 4.82 15.94
C TYR A 485 11.57 6.29 15.84
N ASP A 486 12.46 7.21 16.24
CA ASP A 486 12.24 8.66 16.20
C ASP A 486 12.93 9.34 15.00
N THR A 487 13.44 8.54 14.05
CA THR A 487 13.91 9.02 12.75
C THR A 487 12.71 9.20 11.81
N GLU A 488 12.71 10.25 11.01
CA GLU A 488 11.65 10.51 10.03
C GLU A 488 11.57 9.35 9.02
N VAL A 489 10.37 8.95 8.59
CA VAL A 489 10.16 7.69 7.83
C VAL A 489 11.03 7.56 6.57
N HIS A 490 11.22 8.63 5.79
CA HIS A 490 12.05 8.61 4.58
C HIS A 490 13.52 8.45 4.93
N ALA A 491 13.95 9.05 6.04
CA ALA A 491 15.30 8.87 6.55
C ALA A 491 15.52 7.46 7.14
N GLY A 492 14.55 6.96 7.91
CA GLY A 492 14.58 5.65 8.53
C GLY A 492 14.47 4.50 7.54
N SER A 493 13.87 4.72 6.36
CA SER A 493 13.69 3.72 5.30
C SER A 493 15.01 3.08 4.86
N GLY A 494 16.11 3.84 4.97
CA GLY A 494 17.46 3.41 4.66
C GLY A 494 17.85 2.08 5.31
N VAL A 495 17.38 1.79 6.54
CA VAL A 495 17.70 0.54 7.24
C VAL A 495 17.21 -0.70 6.47
N SER A 496 15.93 -0.73 6.12
CA SER A 496 15.34 -1.86 5.39
C SER A 496 15.79 -1.89 3.92
N SER A 497 15.95 -0.71 3.31
CA SER A 497 16.44 -0.55 1.94
C SER A 497 17.85 -1.13 1.79
N HIS A 498 18.70 -0.89 2.79
CA HIS A 498 20.04 -1.43 2.86
C HIS A 498 20.08 -2.93 3.15
N ALA A 499 19.20 -3.43 4.03
CA ALA A 499 19.03 -4.87 4.23
C ALA A 499 18.64 -5.58 2.92
N PHE A 500 17.73 -5.00 2.14
CA PHE A 500 17.35 -5.54 0.83
C PHE A 500 18.51 -5.54 -0.17
N TYR A 501 19.24 -4.43 -0.30
CA TYR A 501 20.41 -4.37 -1.17
C TYR A 501 21.44 -5.44 -0.80
N LEU A 502 21.78 -5.57 0.48
CA LEU A 502 22.71 -6.58 0.97
C LEU A 502 22.22 -8.01 0.70
N LEU A 503 20.92 -8.26 0.86
CA LEU A 503 20.30 -9.55 0.53
C LEU A 503 20.41 -9.85 -0.97
N ALA A 504 20.11 -8.88 -1.83
CA ALA A 504 20.09 -9.08 -3.28
C ALA A 504 21.50 -9.16 -3.88
N GLU A 505 22.36 -8.21 -3.55
CA GLU A 505 23.61 -7.93 -4.25
C GLU A 505 24.87 -8.30 -3.45
N GLY A 506 24.76 -8.36 -2.11
CA GLY A 506 25.88 -8.57 -1.20
C GLY A 506 26.61 -7.28 -0.82
N SER A 507 27.59 -7.40 0.09
CA SER A 507 28.41 -6.28 0.55
C SER A 507 29.64 -6.05 -0.33
N GLY A 508 30.20 -4.85 -0.27
CA GLY A 508 31.41 -4.44 -0.98
C GLY A 508 31.14 -3.80 -2.34
N LYS A 509 32.21 -3.71 -3.15
CA LYS A 509 32.21 -2.97 -4.41
C LYS A 509 31.47 -3.71 -5.52
N LYS A 510 30.59 -3.01 -6.23
CA LYS A 510 29.88 -3.53 -7.41
C LYS A 510 29.54 -2.42 -8.39
N THR A 511 29.31 -2.78 -9.65
CA THR A 511 28.76 -1.85 -10.65
C THR A 511 27.51 -2.46 -11.26
N ILE A 512 26.39 -1.75 -11.18
CA ILE A 512 25.08 -2.17 -11.70
C ILE A 512 24.45 -0.99 -12.40
N GLY A 513 23.97 -1.18 -13.64
CA GLY A 513 23.36 -0.09 -14.41
C GLY A 513 24.29 1.09 -14.71
N GLY A 514 25.61 0.88 -14.66
CA GLY A 514 26.61 1.95 -14.79
C GLY A 514 26.87 2.75 -13.50
N VAL A 515 26.21 2.42 -12.39
CA VAL A 515 26.42 3.05 -11.09
C VAL A 515 27.39 2.21 -10.25
N ALA A 516 28.37 2.87 -9.62
CA ALA A 516 29.29 2.24 -8.69
C ALA A 516 28.71 2.24 -7.26
N TYR A 517 28.74 1.07 -6.63
CA TYR A 517 28.28 0.80 -5.28
C TYR A 517 29.44 0.30 -4.42
N ASP A 518 29.42 0.63 -3.13
CA ASP A 518 30.37 0.13 -2.13
C ASP A 518 29.65 0.01 -0.78
N SER A 519 28.95 -1.11 -0.59
CA SER A 519 28.03 -1.32 0.52
C SER A 519 28.74 -1.94 1.72
N ALA A 520 28.80 -1.21 2.82
CA ALA A 520 29.42 -1.64 4.07
C ALA A 520 28.39 -2.29 4.99
N THR A 521 28.84 -3.20 5.85
CA THR A 521 28.00 -3.81 6.89
C THR A 521 28.32 -3.22 8.26
N TYR A 522 27.31 -3.12 9.12
CA TYR A 522 27.42 -2.58 10.47
C TYR A 522 28.51 -3.27 11.30
N ASP A 523 28.65 -4.59 11.17
CA ASP A 523 29.59 -5.43 11.90
C ASP A 523 30.87 -5.76 11.11
N GLY A 524 31.05 -5.18 9.92
CA GLY A 524 32.18 -5.44 9.03
C GLY A 524 32.21 -6.84 8.40
N ALA A 525 31.29 -7.74 8.74
CA ALA A 525 31.27 -9.08 8.17
C ALA A 525 30.67 -9.07 6.74
N LYS A 526 31.16 -9.95 5.87
CA LYS A 526 30.72 -10.00 4.46
C LYS A 526 29.27 -10.52 4.35
N VAL A 527 28.54 -10.01 3.36
CA VAL A 527 27.28 -10.61 2.87
C VAL A 527 27.49 -11.04 1.42
N THR A 528 27.17 -12.30 1.12
CA THR A 528 27.05 -12.78 -0.26
C THR A 528 25.57 -12.80 -0.63
N GLY A 529 25.18 -11.95 -1.59
CA GLY A 529 23.79 -11.82 -2.01
C GLY A 529 23.22 -13.09 -2.65
N ILE A 530 21.91 -13.25 -2.59
CA ILE A 530 21.16 -14.40 -3.16
C ILE A 530 20.53 -14.09 -4.53
N GLY A 531 20.76 -12.88 -5.05
CA GLY A 531 20.15 -12.39 -6.28
C GLY A 531 18.80 -11.72 -6.04
N ARG A 532 18.49 -10.76 -6.92
CA ARG A 532 17.31 -9.88 -6.83
C ARG A 532 15.99 -10.63 -6.84
N ASP A 533 15.83 -11.62 -7.72
CA ASP A 533 14.56 -12.35 -7.86
C ASP A 533 14.15 -13.04 -6.55
N LYS A 534 15.11 -13.68 -5.86
CA LYS A 534 14.86 -14.33 -4.56
C LYS A 534 14.60 -13.30 -3.46
N ALA A 535 15.38 -12.22 -3.42
CA ALA A 535 15.19 -11.14 -2.45
C ALA A 535 13.79 -10.52 -2.58
N LEU A 536 13.36 -10.22 -3.81
CA LEU A 536 12.03 -9.68 -4.11
C LEU A 536 10.91 -10.66 -3.73
N ALA A 537 11.06 -11.94 -4.06
CA ALA A 537 10.08 -12.97 -3.68
C ALA A 537 9.92 -13.06 -2.15
N ILE A 538 11.02 -12.98 -1.40
CA ILE A 538 11.02 -13.00 0.07
C ILE A 538 10.31 -11.75 0.63
N PHE A 539 10.71 -10.55 0.20
CA PHE A 539 10.12 -9.30 0.70
C PHE A 539 8.63 -9.18 0.33
N TYR A 540 8.24 -9.55 -0.89
CA TYR A 540 6.83 -9.51 -1.30
C TYR A 540 5.98 -10.53 -0.53
N ARG A 541 6.50 -11.74 -0.31
CA ARG A 541 5.81 -12.74 0.51
C ARG A 541 5.70 -12.28 1.97
N ALA A 542 6.76 -11.70 2.54
CA ALA A 542 6.73 -11.14 3.89
C ALA A 542 5.64 -10.06 4.01
N LEU A 543 5.64 -9.07 3.12
CA LEU A 543 4.64 -7.99 3.06
C LEU A 543 3.21 -8.53 3.02
N THR A 544 2.92 -9.42 2.08
CA THR A 544 1.55 -9.86 1.81
C THR A 544 1.03 -10.88 2.83
N ARG A 545 1.90 -11.78 3.33
CA ARG A 545 1.50 -12.90 4.18
C ARG A 545 1.67 -12.64 5.68
N TYR A 546 2.71 -11.92 6.08
CA TYR A 546 3.17 -11.91 7.48
C TYR A 546 3.18 -10.52 8.11
N MET A 547 3.36 -9.45 7.33
CA MET A 547 3.36 -8.11 7.90
C MET A 547 1.94 -7.63 8.23
N VAL A 548 1.82 -6.82 9.27
CA VAL A 548 0.59 -6.19 9.81
C VAL A 548 0.89 -4.71 10.07
N SER A 549 -0.13 -3.91 10.40
CA SER A 549 0.01 -2.44 10.45
C SER A 549 1.08 -1.89 11.39
N THR A 550 1.52 -2.69 12.36
CA THR A 550 2.51 -2.33 13.38
C THR A 550 3.84 -3.08 13.23
N THR A 551 4.08 -3.75 12.10
CA THR A 551 5.36 -4.42 11.83
C THR A 551 6.50 -3.40 11.86
N ASP A 552 7.43 -3.59 12.80
CA ASP A 552 8.70 -2.85 12.89
C ASP A 552 9.84 -3.64 12.20
N PHE A 553 11.09 -3.17 12.26
CA PHE A 553 12.19 -3.82 11.55
C PHE A 553 12.53 -5.22 12.09
N HIS A 554 12.39 -5.47 13.39
CA HIS A 554 12.59 -6.81 13.96
C HIS A 554 11.47 -7.77 13.56
N ASP A 555 10.24 -7.30 13.46
CA ASP A 555 9.13 -8.07 12.92
C ASP A 555 9.31 -8.31 11.42
N ALA A 556 9.82 -7.33 10.67
CA ALA A 556 10.14 -7.48 9.25
C ALA A 556 11.25 -8.53 9.02
N ARG A 557 12.28 -8.55 9.87
CA ARG A 557 13.28 -9.64 9.90
C ARG A 557 12.60 -10.99 10.12
N THR A 558 11.70 -11.09 11.09
CA THR A 558 10.99 -12.36 11.37
C THR A 558 10.09 -12.78 10.21
N ALA A 559 9.36 -11.83 9.61
CA ALA A 559 8.49 -12.06 8.46
C ALA A 559 9.27 -12.50 7.21
N THR A 560 10.43 -11.89 6.95
CA THR A 560 11.31 -12.27 5.82
C THR A 560 12.00 -13.61 6.05
N LEU A 561 12.35 -13.96 7.30
CA LEU A 561 12.85 -15.29 7.64
C LEU A 561 11.76 -16.35 7.42
N GLN A 562 10.53 -16.09 7.85
CA GLN A 562 9.41 -17.00 7.61
C GLN A 562 9.14 -17.15 6.11
N ALA A 563 9.12 -16.06 5.35
CA ALA A 563 8.97 -16.10 3.90
C ALA A 563 10.09 -16.90 3.20
N ALA A 564 11.34 -16.73 3.63
CA ALA A 564 12.48 -17.50 3.09
C ALA A 564 12.40 -18.98 3.47
N LYS A 565 11.90 -19.29 4.67
CA LYS A 565 11.64 -20.67 5.11
C LYS A 565 10.59 -21.33 4.22
N ASP A 566 9.50 -20.64 3.90
CA ASP A 566 8.46 -21.23 3.06
C ASP A 566 8.92 -21.42 1.62
N LEU A 567 9.64 -20.43 1.06
CA LEU A 567 10.07 -20.44 -0.34
C LEU A 567 11.24 -21.39 -0.60
N TYR A 568 12.15 -21.55 0.38
CA TYR A 568 13.44 -22.21 0.17
C TYR A 568 13.83 -23.19 1.27
N GLY A 569 13.13 -23.21 2.41
CA GLY A 569 13.43 -24.05 3.57
C GLY A 569 14.31 -23.36 4.63
N ALA A 570 14.11 -23.70 5.91
CA ALA A 570 14.84 -23.12 7.04
C ALA A 570 16.36 -23.39 6.99
N GLY A 571 16.78 -24.51 6.39
CA GLY A 571 18.18 -24.86 6.19
C GLY A 571 18.83 -24.25 4.94
N SER A 572 18.14 -23.38 4.21
CA SER A 572 18.62 -22.85 2.93
C SER A 572 19.64 -21.72 3.08
N THR A 573 20.43 -21.50 2.02
CA THR A 573 21.27 -20.31 1.91
C THR A 573 20.42 -19.04 1.94
N ALA A 574 19.23 -19.04 1.33
CA ALA A 574 18.34 -17.89 1.34
C ALA A 574 17.93 -17.49 2.77
N TYR A 575 17.49 -18.44 3.59
CA TYR A 575 17.13 -18.20 4.99
C TYR A 575 18.30 -17.60 5.78
N ARG A 576 19.50 -18.19 5.66
CA ARG A 576 20.71 -17.68 6.33
C ARG A 576 21.12 -16.29 5.83
N THR A 577 21.01 -16.02 4.54
CA THR A 577 21.36 -14.70 4.01
C THR A 577 20.36 -13.63 4.42
N VAL A 578 19.06 -13.95 4.56
CA VAL A 578 18.09 -13.02 5.15
C VAL A 578 18.53 -12.62 6.55
N ASP A 579 18.85 -13.60 7.40
CA ASP A 579 19.34 -13.31 8.75
C ASP A 579 20.60 -12.44 8.73
N ARG A 580 21.55 -12.80 7.87
CA ARG A 580 22.81 -12.09 7.70
C ARG A 580 22.62 -10.65 7.21
N ALA A 581 21.70 -10.42 6.28
CA ALA A 581 21.44 -9.10 5.69
C ALA A 581 20.80 -8.14 6.70
N TRP A 582 19.84 -8.62 7.52
CA TRP A 582 19.30 -7.83 8.62
C TRP A 582 20.34 -7.57 9.72
N ALA A 583 21.16 -8.57 10.07
CA ALA A 583 22.25 -8.38 11.03
C ALA A 583 23.28 -7.34 10.54
N ALA A 584 23.55 -7.31 9.24
CA ALA A 584 24.44 -6.33 8.61
C ALA A 584 23.91 -4.89 8.65
N VAL A 585 22.63 -4.68 8.98
CA VAL A 585 22.05 -3.36 9.29
C VAL A 585 21.70 -3.19 10.76
N ASN A 586 22.32 -3.99 11.64
CA ASN A 586 22.12 -3.98 13.09
C ASN A 586 20.69 -4.35 13.53
N VAL A 587 19.94 -5.14 12.76
CA VAL A 587 18.65 -5.69 13.19
C VAL A 587 18.84 -7.18 13.48
N THR A 588 18.88 -7.55 14.76
CA THR A 588 19.16 -8.93 15.20
C THR A 588 18.14 -9.40 16.21
N ALA A 589 18.05 -10.72 16.41
CA ALA A 589 17.22 -11.25 17.51
C ALA A 589 17.70 -10.74 18.90
N ALA A 590 19.00 -10.46 19.06
CA ALA A 590 19.61 -10.08 20.33
C ALA A 590 19.28 -8.65 20.76
N ASN A 591 19.03 -7.75 19.80
CA ASN A 591 18.67 -6.35 20.07
C ASN A 591 17.20 -6.03 19.79
N ALA A 592 16.38 -7.07 19.58
CA ALA A 592 14.93 -6.91 19.49
C ALA A 592 14.40 -6.23 20.77
N PRO A 593 13.54 -5.20 20.65
CA PRO A 593 12.91 -4.58 21.80
C PRO A 593 12.22 -5.64 22.66
N ARG A 594 12.36 -5.54 23.99
CA ARG A 594 11.51 -6.32 24.90
C ARG A 594 10.10 -5.78 24.74
N ARG A 595 9.18 -6.63 24.28
CA ARG A 595 7.81 -6.27 23.94
C ARG A 595 6.82 -6.91 24.87
#